data_AF-A0A2W5KYE8-F1
#
_entry.id   AF-A0A2W5KYE8-F1
#
_cell.length_a   1.000
_cell.length_b   1.000
_cell.length_c   1.000
_cell.angle_alpha   90.00
_cell.angle_beta   90.00
_cell.angle_gamma   90.00
#
_symmetry.space_group_name_H-M   'P 1'
#
loop_
_entity.id
_entity.type
_entity.pdbx_description
1 polymer ?
#
loop_
_entity_poly.entity_id
_entity_poly.type
_entity_poly.pdbx_seq_one_letter_code
_entity_poly.pdbx_strand_id
1 'polypeptide(L)'
;MTFWTYLLHCADRSYYTGHTDDLDKRVHQHQEGILGGYTSTRRPIELVWAEGFKTREEAKAAELTIKNWSRAKKEALIARDWDRLKRASIPPAERAARASTSLGGTPRLRSGIREKGNAVVEATPPPVIVLVRPQLGENIGKAARAMLNFGLTELRLVAPRDGWPNPDAGPAASGADIVLAEARVFDTLAEAVADCTHIYATTVRKRGVTKPVLTPEAAARQVHATAGRCAYVFGPERSGLETDDVALAHSIVTVPINPEFGSLNLAQAVILLAYEWSKHVPSGVEGGVALASPPKAPLDPPADHGEMEQLIQHFIRDLDAAGYFFPADRTEATLRTLRTTLTKTGWSYNDIRMMHGIVTTLGRARKSAPPPDEV
;
A
#
# COMPACT_ATOMS: atom_id res chain seq x y z
N MET A 1 -12.17 -34.22 -10.37
CA MET A 1 -11.58 -34.54 -9.05
C MET A 1 -11.76 -33.32 -8.17
N THR A 2 -12.18 -33.49 -6.93
CA THR A 2 -12.39 -32.38 -5.98
C THR A 2 -11.17 -32.29 -5.06
N PHE A 3 -10.67 -31.08 -4.85
CA PHE A 3 -9.56 -30.83 -3.92
C PHE A 3 -10.11 -30.21 -2.65
N TRP A 4 -9.57 -30.58 -1.50
CA TRP A 4 -10.09 -30.19 -0.20
C TRP A 4 -9.08 -29.35 0.55
N THR A 5 -9.54 -28.30 1.21
CA THR A 5 -8.81 -27.66 2.31
C THR A 5 -9.52 -28.03 3.60
N TYR A 6 -8.77 -28.43 4.63
CA TYR A 6 -9.34 -28.90 5.88
C TYR A 6 -8.61 -28.35 7.11
N LEU A 7 -9.32 -28.35 8.23
CA LEU A 7 -8.86 -27.92 9.54
C LEU A 7 -9.03 -29.06 10.55
N LEU A 8 -7.94 -29.40 11.24
CA LEU A 8 -7.93 -30.38 12.31
C LEU A 8 -7.73 -29.69 13.66
N HIS A 9 -8.48 -30.10 14.67
CA HIS A 9 -8.27 -29.71 16.05
C HIS A 9 -7.42 -30.77 16.76
N CYS A 10 -6.28 -30.37 17.30
CA CYS A 10 -5.32 -31.23 17.97
C CYS A 10 -5.54 -31.29 19.49
N ALA A 11 -4.99 -32.31 20.16
CA ALA A 11 -5.12 -32.48 21.61
C ALA A 11 -4.52 -31.32 22.43
N ASP A 12 -3.50 -30.64 21.90
CA ASP A 12 -2.90 -29.43 22.52
C ASP A 12 -3.73 -28.15 22.28
N ARG A 13 -4.97 -28.30 21.80
CA ARG A 13 -5.88 -27.21 21.41
C ARG A 13 -5.34 -26.35 20.26
N SER A 14 -4.36 -26.83 19.50
CA SER A 14 -3.90 -26.16 18.27
C SER A 14 -4.78 -26.55 17.06
N TYR A 15 -4.70 -25.75 16.00
CA TYR A 15 -5.37 -26.02 14.73
C TYR A 15 -4.35 -26.28 13.64
N TYR A 16 -4.44 -27.44 13.00
CA TYR A 16 -3.68 -27.77 11.80
C TYR A 16 -4.51 -27.49 10.56
N THR A 17 -3.89 -26.94 9.52
CA THR A 17 -4.52 -26.64 8.22
C THR A 17 -3.75 -27.37 7.13
N GLY A 18 -4.45 -28.03 6.23
CA GLY A 18 -3.85 -28.72 5.09
C GLY A 18 -4.78 -28.78 3.89
N HIS A 19 -4.24 -29.20 2.75
CA HIS A 19 -5.02 -29.56 1.56
C HIS A 19 -4.73 -30.98 1.10
N THR A 20 -5.68 -31.59 0.39
CA THR A 20 -5.56 -32.94 -0.19
C THR A 20 -6.56 -33.15 -1.32
N ASP A 21 -6.34 -34.15 -2.16
CA ASP A 21 -7.27 -34.68 -3.15
C ASP A 21 -8.18 -35.79 -2.59
N ASP A 22 -7.83 -36.39 -1.45
CA ASP A 22 -8.58 -37.46 -0.77
C ASP A 22 -8.66 -37.18 0.74
N LEU A 23 -9.76 -36.55 1.15
CA LEU A 23 -9.96 -36.08 2.52
C LEU A 23 -10.02 -37.24 3.53
N ASP A 24 -10.79 -38.28 3.23
CA ASP A 24 -11.03 -39.39 4.15
C ASP A 24 -9.74 -40.16 4.42
N LYS A 25 -9.00 -40.49 3.35
CA LYS A 25 -7.69 -41.14 3.47
C LYS A 25 -6.72 -40.27 4.27
N ARG A 26 -6.70 -38.95 4.04
CA ARG A 26 -5.78 -38.04 4.71
C ARG A 26 -6.09 -37.88 6.20
N VAL A 27 -7.37 -37.77 6.57
CA VAL A 27 -7.80 -37.71 7.98
C VAL A 27 -7.43 -39.00 8.70
N HIS A 28 -7.68 -40.16 8.09
CA HIS A 28 -7.30 -41.46 8.64
C HIS A 28 -5.77 -41.56 8.86
N GLN A 29 -4.97 -41.13 7.88
CA GLN A 29 -3.51 -41.10 8.03
C GLN A 29 -3.03 -40.23 9.19
N HIS A 30 -3.69 -39.10 9.44
CA HIS A 30 -3.34 -38.25 10.58
C HIS A 30 -3.77 -38.87 11.92
N GLN A 31 -4.92 -39.56 11.99
CA GLN A 31 -5.42 -40.26 13.19
C GLN A 31 -4.49 -41.41 13.58
N GLU A 32 -4.09 -42.24 12.62
CA GLU A 32 -3.17 -43.36 12.82
C GLU A 32 -1.71 -42.91 13.00
N GLY A 33 -1.41 -41.63 12.72
CA GLY A 33 -0.06 -41.08 12.83
C GLY A 33 0.91 -41.61 11.78
N ILE A 34 0.39 -42.22 10.70
CA ILE A 34 1.15 -42.90 9.64
C ILE A 34 2.17 -41.96 8.97
N LEU A 35 1.84 -40.67 8.86
CA LEU A 35 2.62 -39.72 8.07
C LEU A 35 3.77 -39.02 8.80
N GLY A 36 4.06 -39.33 10.07
CA GLY A 36 5.20 -38.76 10.82
C GLY A 36 5.36 -37.24 10.73
N GLY A 37 4.92 -36.47 11.72
CA GLY A 37 5.05 -35.01 11.66
C GLY A 37 4.25 -34.25 12.70
N TYR A 38 3.87 -33.01 12.38
CA TYR A 38 3.25 -32.07 13.33
C TYR A 38 2.04 -32.65 14.09
N THR A 39 1.19 -33.43 13.42
CA THR A 39 -0.02 -34.02 14.01
C THR A 39 0.22 -35.35 14.72
N SER A 40 1.32 -36.07 14.43
CA SER A 40 1.54 -37.43 14.98
C SER A 40 1.82 -37.44 16.48
N THR A 41 2.39 -36.34 17.00
CA THR A 41 2.65 -36.11 18.43
C THR A 41 1.51 -35.41 19.17
N ARG A 42 0.42 -35.03 18.48
CA ARG A 42 -0.67 -34.19 19.02
C ARG A 42 -2.05 -34.84 18.90
N ARG A 43 -2.08 -36.17 18.96
CA ARG A 43 -3.29 -37.00 18.93
C ARG A 43 -3.95 -37.06 20.33
N PRO A 44 -5.28 -37.24 20.43
CA PRO A 44 -6.24 -37.39 19.34
C PRO A 44 -6.45 -36.10 18.53
N ILE A 45 -6.85 -36.25 17.27
CA ILE A 45 -7.16 -35.15 16.36
C ILE A 45 -8.57 -35.32 15.81
N GLU A 46 -9.24 -34.20 15.56
CA GLU A 46 -10.62 -34.17 15.06
C GLU A 46 -10.73 -33.28 13.83
N LEU A 47 -11.43 -33.74 12.79
CA LEU A 47 -11.76 -32.91 11.64
C LEU A 47 -12.86 -31.94 12.02
N VAL A 48 -12.54 -30.65 12.10
CA VAL A 48 -13.49 -29.61 12.55
C VAL A 48 -14.02 -28.76 11.40
N TRP A 49 -13.36 -28.75 10.24
CA TRP A 49 -13.82 -28.03 9.06
C TRP A 49 -13.19 -28.58 7.77
N ALA A 50 -13.95 -28.59 6.67
CA ALA A 50 -13.45 -28.88 5.33
C ALA A 50 -14.27 -28.16 4.25
N GLU A 51 -13.62 -27.75 3.17
CA GLU A 51 -14.24 -27.14 1.99
C GLU A 51 -13.62 -27.71 0.69
N GLY A 52 -14.47 -27.93 -0.31
CA GLY A 52 -14.10 -28.51 -1.60
C GLY A 52 -13.94 -27.46 -2.70
N PHE A 53 -12.90 -27.62 -3.51
CA PHE A 53 -12.48 -26.73 -4.59
C PHE A 53 -12.35 -27.50 -5.90
N LYS A 54 -12.47 -26.77 -7.02
CA LYS A 54 -12.42 -27.37 -8.37
C LYS A 54 -10.98 -27.65 -8.81
N THR A 55 -10.02 -26.87 -8.31
CA THR A 55 -8.61 -27.01 -8.65
C THR A 55 -7.73 -27.16 -7.41
N ARG A 56 -6.56 -27.81 -7.60
CA ARG A 56 -5.57 -27.97 -6.52
C ARG A 56 -4.98 -26.62 -6.09
N GLU A 57 -4.86 -25.68 -7.02
CA GLU A 57 -4.33 -24.35 -6.78
C GLU A 57 -5.26 -23.54 -5.85
N GLU A 58 -6.57 -23.60 -6.08
CA GLU A 58 -7.59 -23.00 -5.19
C GLU A 58 -7.50 -23.55 -3.77
N ALA A 59 -7.47 -24.88 -3.61
CA ALA A 59 -7.35 -25.52 -2.29
C ALA A 59 -6.04 -25.15 -1.57
N LYS A 60 -4.93 -25.03 -2.31
CA LYS A 60 -3.63 -24.61 -1.77
C LYS A 60 -3.63 -23.12 -1.38
N ALA A 61 -4.27 -22.26 -2.16
CA ALA A 61 -4.40 -20.83 -1.85
C ALA A 61 -5.28 -20.61 -0.59
N ALA A 62 -6.37 -21.37 -0.45
CA ALA A 62 -7.21 -21.37 0.74
C ALA A 62 -6.43 -21.87 1.98
N GLU A 63 -5.61 -22.92 1.85
CA GLU A 63 -4.73 -23.40 2.92
C GLU A 63 -3.78 -22.29 3.39
N LEU A 64 -3.04 -21.66 2.47
CA LEU A 64 -2.07 -20.60 2.79
C LEU A 64 -2.73 -19.41 3.49
N THR A 65 -3.95 -19.08 3.08
CA THR A 65 -4.74 -18.00 3.67
C THR A 65 -5.16 -18.35 5.10
N ILE A 66 -5.80 -19.52 5.29
CA ILE A 66 -6.34 -19.95 6.59
C ILE A 66 -5.22 -20.27 7.58
N LYS A 67 -4.08 -20.80 7.12
CA LYS A 67 -2.94 -21.15 7.98
C LYS A 67 -2.47 -19.97 8.83
N ASN A 68 -2.46 -18.76 8.24
CA ASN A 68 -2.04 -17.51 8.88
C ASN A 68 -3.14 -16.82 9.71
N TRP A 69 -4.34 -17.38 9.80
CA TRP A 69 -5.42 -16.79 10.59
C TRP A 69 -5.22 -16.95 12.09
N SER A 70 -5.69 -15.94 12.85
CA SER A 70 -5.78 -16.02 14.30
C SER A 70 -6.72 -17.15 14.73
N ARG A 71 -6.51 -17.67 15.95
CA ARG A 71 -7.36 -18.70 16.54
C ARG A 71 -8.84 -18.33 16.50
N ALA A 72 -9.17 -17.10 16.86
CA ALA A 72 -10.55 -16.59 16.88
C ALA A 72 -11.21 -16.61 15.49
N LYS A 73 -10.42 -16.36 14.42
CA LYS A 73 -10.90 -16.39 13.04
C LYS A 73 -11.11 -17.83 12.55
N LYS A 74 -10.23 -18.76 12.93
CA LYS A 74 -10.40 -20.20 12.67
C LYS A 74 -11.63 -20.77 13.40
N GLU A 75 -11.85 -20.39 14.66
CA GLU A 75 -13.03 -20.78 15.43
C GLU A 75 -14.33 -20.23 14.83
N ALA A 76 -14.33 -18.99 14.35
CA ALA A 76 -15.47 -18.40 13.65
C ALA A 76 -15.77 -19.13 12.32
N LEU A 77 -14.74 -19.54 11.59
CA LEU A 77 -14.88 -20.34 10.36
C LEU A 77 -15.49 -21.72 10.65
N ILE A 78 -15.00 -22.41 11.69
CA ILE A 78 -15.55 -23.71 12.13
C ILE A 78 -17.02 -23.57 12.50
N ALA A 79 -17.38 -22.51 13.24
CA ALA A 79 -18.75 -22.24 13.65
C ALA A 79 -19.68 -21.77 12.51
N ARG A 80 -19.15 -21.53 11.29
CA ARG A 80 -19.85 -20.89 10.16
C ARG A 80 -20.51 -19.55 10.54
N ASP A 81 -19.95 -18.87 11.54
CA ASP A 81 -20.43 -17.59 12.05
C ASP A 81 -19.67 -16.46 11.33
N TRP A 82 -20.25 -16.04 10.21
CA TRP A 82 -19.67 -15.00 9.35
C TRP A 82 -19.56 -13.64 10.04
N ASP A 83 -20.45 -13.33 10.98
CA ASP A 83 -20.44 -12.08 11.73
C ASP A 83 -19.30 -12.05 12.76
N ARG A 84 -19.03 -13.19 13.40
CA ARG A 84 -17.86 -13.35 14.26
C ARG A 84 -16.57 -13.39 13.45
N LEU A 85 -16.58 -13.94 12.24
CA LEU A 85 -15.41 -13.95 11.33
C LEU A 85 -15.02 -12.52 10.91
N LYS A 86 -16.02 -11.69 10.58
CA LYS A 86 -15.83 -10.26 10.28
C LYS A 86 -15.27 -9.52 11.50
N ARG A 87 -15.87 -9.69 12.68
CA ARG A 87 -15.40 -9.07 13.92
C ARG A 87 -13.99 -9.52 14.34
N ALA A 88 -13.65 -10.80 14.14
CA ALA A 88 -12.33 -11.35 14.44
C ALA A 88 -11.25 -10.93 13.43
N SER A 89 -11.65 -10.40 12.27
CA SER A 89 -10.74 -9.80 11.29
C SER A 89 -10.35 -8.36 11.65
N ILE A 90 -11.01 -7.76 12.65
CA ILE A 90 -10.68 -6.44 13.19
C ILE A 90 -9.61 -6.57 14.30
N PRO A 91 -8.51 -5.79 14.26
CA PRO A 91 -7.46 -5.81 15.29
C PRO A 91 -8.02 -5.62 16.72
N PRO A 92 -7.45 -6.28 17.75
CA PRO A 92 -7.95 -6.16 19.13
C PRO A 92 -8.05 -4.72 19.67
N ALA A 93 -7.12 -3.84 19.28
CA ALA A 93 -7.11 -2.42 19.69
C ALA A 93 -8.36 -1.66 19.21
N GLU A 94 -8.81 -1.96 17.99
CA GLU A 94 -9.96 -1.29 17.37
C GLU A 94 -11.30 -1.81 17.92
N ARG A 95 -11.33 -3.03 18.47
CA ARG A 95 -12.51 -3.58 19.17
C ARG A 95 -12.80 -2.89 20.50
N ALA A 96 -11.78 -2.46 21.23
CA ALA A 96 -11.94 -1.76 22.50
C ALA A 96 -12.51 -0.34 22.31
N ALA A 97 -12.08 0.36 21.27
CA ALA A 97 -12.56 1.70 20.94
C ALA A 97 -14.05 1.74 20.50
N ARG A 98 -14.55 0.67 19.88
CA ARG A 98 -15.96 0.56 19.48
C ARG A 98 -16.90 0.13 20.62
N ALA A 99 -16.37 -0.48 21.68
CA ALA A 99 -17.16 -0.88 22.85
C ALA A 99 -17.39 0.28 23.84
N SER A 100 -16.53 1.30 23.82
CA SER A 100 -16.62 2.46 24.73
C SER A 100 -17.58 3.56 24.25
N THR A 101 -18.07 3.51 23.01
CA THR A 101 -18.90 4.56 22.40
C THR A 101 -20.41 4.40 22.57
N SER A 102 -20.87 3.37 23.30
CA SER A 102 -22.29 3.24 23.66
C SER A 102 -22.53 3.60 25.13
N LEU A 103 -22.85 4.87 25.41
CA LEU A 103 -23.79 5.28 26.46
C LEU A 103 -24.04 6.79 26.32
N GLY A 104 -25.33 7.14 26.22
CA GLY A 104 -25.81 8.46 25.82
C GLY A 104 -25.62 9.57 26.85
N GLY A 105 -25.70 10.81 26.36
CA GLY A 105 -25.77 12.02 27.16
C GLY A 105 -25.69 13.27 26.28
N THR A 106 -26.82 13.96 26.16
CA THR A 106 -26.98 15.30 25.55
C THR A 106 -25.90 16.31 25.98
N PRO A 107 -25.48 17.25 25.11
CA PRO A 107 -24.34 18.11 25.38
C PRO A 107 -24.70 19.22 26.37
N ARG A 108 -23.91 19.35 27.43
CA ARG A 108 -23.88 20.55 28.28
C ARG A 108 -22.69 21.41 27.89
N LEU A 109 -22.94 22.65 27.47
CA LEU A 109 -21.94 23.70 27.41
C LEU A 109 -21.39 23.98 28.82
N ARG A 110 -20.06 23.87 29.01
CA ARG A 110 -19.35 24.67 30.01
C ARG A 110 -17.94 25.06 29.57
N SER A 111 -17.75 26.37 29.69
CA SER A 111 -16.56 27.21 29.82
C SER A 111 -15.21 26.55 30.17
N GLY A 112 -14.24 26.84 29.31
CA GLY A 112 -12.88 27.32 29.61
C GLY A 112 -12.09 26.77 30.79
N ILE A 113 -11.04 26.00 30.49
CA ILE A 113 -9.66 26.12 31.01
C ILE A 113 -8.75 25.54 29.91
N ARG A 114 -7.69 26.27 29.53
CA ARG A 114 -6.68 25.84 28.56
C ARG A 114 -5.78 24.77 29.19
N GLU A 115 -5.93 23.52 28.76
CA GLU A 115 -4.84 22.54 28.82
C GLU A 115 -4.21 22.43 27.42
N LYS A 116 -2.88 22.46 27.36
CA LYS A 116 -2.10 22.16 26.17
C LYS A 116 -2.22 20.65 25.88
N GLY A 117 -3.37 20.25 25.35
CA GLY A 117 -3.58 18.92 24.79
C GLY A 117 -2.81 18.82 23.47
N ASN A 118 -2.06 17.73 23.31
CA ASN A 118 -1.53 17.27 22.04
C ASN A 118 -2.68 17.33 21.02
N ALA A 119 -2.57 18.19 20.00
CA ALA A 119 -3.63 18.36 19.03
C ALA A 119 -3.85 17.01 18.34
N VAL A 120 -4.94 16.33 18.69
CA VAL A 120 -5.48 15.24 17.90
C VAL A 120 -5.82 15.90 16.57
N VAL A 121 -4.97 15.70 15.57
CA VAL A 121 -5.23 16.20 14.22
C VAL A 121 -6.43 15.41 13.75
N GLU A 122 -7.63 16.01 13.85
CA GLU A 122 -8.85 15.40 13.35
C GLU A 122 -8.62 15.09 11.87
N ALA A 123 -8.63 13.80 11.54
CA ALA A 123 -8.27 13.34 10.21
C ALA A 123 -9.27 13.92 9.21
N THR A 124 -8.77 14.67 8.21
CA THR A 124 -9.61 15.13 7.11
C THR A 124 -10.30 13.94 6.46
N PRO A 125 -11.65 13.95 6.29
CA PRO A 125 -12.35 12.81 5.75
C PRO A 125 -11.88 12.50 4.33
N PRO A 126 -11.77 11.22 3.94
CA PRO A 126 -11.45 10.86 2.57
C PRO A 126 -12.43 11.49 1.56
N PRO A 127 -11.96 11.86 0.36
CA PRO A 127 -12.81 12.43 -0.66
C PRO A 127 -13.81 11.39 -1.18
N VAL A 128 -15.01 11.86 -1.47
CA VAL A 128 -16.05 11.11 -2.17
C VAL A 128 -15.70 11.01 -3.65
N ILE A 129 -15.87 9.83 -4.24
CA ILE A 129 -15.76 9.66 -5.70
C ILE A 129 -17.14 9.69 -6.31
N VAL A 130 -17.37 10.62 -7.23
CA VAL A 130 -18.66 10.81 -7.91
C VAL A 130 -18.50 10.52 -9.40
N LEU A 131 -19.20 9.52 -9.90
CA LEU A 131 -19.24 9.19 -11.32
C LEU A 131 -20.55 9.70 -11.93
N VAL A 132 -20.44 10.68 -12.81
CA VAL A 132 -21.57 11.31 -13.49
C VAL A 132 -21.86 10.60 -14.79
N ARG A 133 -23.08 10.07 -14.90
CA ARG A 133 -23.62 9.38 -16.08
C ARG A 133 -22.65 8.32 -16.64
N PRO A 134 -22.06 7.42 -15.81
CA PRO A 134 -21.16 6.38 -16.30
C PRO A 134 -21.87 5.48 -17.31
N GLN A 135 -21.18 5.09 -18.38
CA GLN A 135 -21.80 4.36 -19.49
C GLN A 135 -21.76 2.85 -19.31
N LEU A 136 -20.73 2.29 -18.68
CA LEU A 136 -20.54 0.83 -18.57
C LEU A 136 -20.33 0.40 -17.12
N GLY A 137 -21.06 -0.63 -16.70
CA GLY A 137 -20.92 -1.25 -15.37
C GLY A 137 -19.49 -1.70 -15.09
N GLU A 138 -18.78 -2.23 -16.10
CA GLU A 138 -17.36 -2.59 -15.99
C GLU A 138 -16.47 -1.42 -15.57
N ASN A 139 -16.73 -0.21 -16.06
CA ASN A 139 -15.91 0.96 -15.72
C ASN A 139 -16.19 1.42 -14.29
N ILE A 140 -17.43 1.26 -13.81
CA ILE A 140 -17.78 1.47 -12.40
C ILE A 140 -17.00 0.47 -11.53
N GLY A 141 -16.98 -0.82 -11.91
CA GLY A 141 -16.21 -1.84 -11.21
C GLY A 141 -14.70 -1.55 -11.20
N LYS A 142 -14.11 -1.20 -12.35
CA LYS A 142 -12.69 -0.84 -12.45
C LYS A 142 -12.37 0.43 -11.63
N ALA A 143 -13.27 1.41 -11.57
CA ALA A 143 -13.13 2.58 -10.73
C ALA A 143 -13.18 2.22 -9.24
N ALA A 144 -14.12 1.38 -8.81
CA ALA A 144 -14.21 0.89 -7.44
C ALA A 144 -12.95 0.12 -7.01
N ARG A 145 -12.39 -0.71 -7.90
CA ARG A 145 -11.09 -1.35 -7.67
C ARG A 145 -9.97 -0.33 -7.49
N ALA A 146 -9.91 0.67 -8.36
CA ALA A 146 -8.93 1.75 -8.27
C ALA A 146 -9.06 2.52 -6.94
N MET A 147 -10.28 2.80 -6.48
CA MET A 147 -10.54 3.44 -5.20
C MET A 147 -9.99 2.63 -4.03
N LEU A 148 -10.33 1.34 -3.97
CA LEU A 148 -9.96 0.49 -2.84
C LEU A 148 -8.46 0.25 -2.75
N ASN A 149 -7.74 0.21 -3.89
CA ASN A 149 -6.27 0.14 -3.92
C ASN A 149 -5.61 1.27 -3.11
N PHE A 150 -6.28 2.42 -2.98
CA PHE A 150 -5.77 3.60 -2.29
C PHE A 150 -6.60 3.97 -1.04
N GLY A 151 -7.44 3.06 -0.55
CA GLY A 151 -8.19 3.24 0.68
C GLY A 151 -9.44 4.12 0.58
N LEU A 152 -9.93 4.41 -0.63
CA LEU A 152 -11.19 5.13 -0.83
C LEU A 152 -12.35 4.12 -0.95
N THR A 153 -13.46 4.39 -0.27
CA THR A 153 -14.63 3.49 -0.27
C THR A 153 -15.95 4.15 -0.62
N GLU A 154 -16.06 5.47 -0.50
CA GLU A 154 -17.33 6.16 -0.74
C GLU A 154 -17.51 6.49 -2.24
N LEU A 155 -18.34 5.68 -2.91
CA LEU A 155 -18.71 5.84 -4.31
C LEU A 155 -20.14 6.39 -4.43
N ARG A 156 -20.30 7.42 -5.28
CA ARG A 156 -21.61 7.96 -5.66
C ARG A 156 -21.78 7.93 -7.16
N LEU A 157 -22.95 7.51 -7.62
CA LEU A 157 -23.32 7.40 -9.02
C LEU A 157 -24.43 8.40 -9.31
N VAL A 158 -24.26 9.24 -10.33
CA VAL A 158 -25.30 10.17 -10.77
C VAL A 158 -25.87 9.67 -12.08
N ALA A 159 -27.15 9.32 -12.10
CA ALA A 159 -27.86 8.84 -13.29
C ALA A 159 -27.05 7.84 -14.15
N PRO A 160 -26.62 6.68 -13.60
CA PRO A 160 -25.88 5.67 -14.36
C PRO A 160 -26.70 5.17 -15.55
N ARG A 161 -26.11 5.16 -16.75
CA ARG A 161 -26.85 4.93 -18.01
C ARG A 161 -27.55 3.58 -18.05
N ASP A 162 -26.86 2.54 -17.63
CA ASP A 162 -27.36 1.16 -17.62
C ASP A 162 -28.02 0.78 -16.28
N GLY A 163 -28.33 1.79 -15.44
CA GLY A 163 -28.91 1.59 -14.12
C GLY A 163 -27.93 1.04 -13.07
N TRP A 164 -28.42 0.87 -11.84
CA TRP A 164 -27.69 0.32 -10.71
C TRP A 164 -28.64 -0.46 -9.78
N PRO A 165 -28.24 -1.61 -9.21
CA PRO A 165 -26.95 -2.31 -9.38
C PRO A 165 -26.77 -2.91 -10.77
N ASN A 166 -25.51 -2.99 -11.24
CA ASN A 166 -25.16 -3.56 -12.55
C ASN A 166 -24.31 -4.83 -12.38
N PRO A 167 -24.69 -5.98 -12.99
CA PRO A 167 -24.00 -7.26 -12.79
C PRO A 167 -22.56 -7.27 -13.34
N ASP A 168 -22.25 -6.43 -14.33
CA ASP A 168 -20.91 -6.38 -14.94
C ASP A 168 -19.90 -5.63 -14.07
N ALA A 169 -20.36 -4.86 -13.08
CA ALA A 169 -19.49 -4.13 -12.16
C ALA A 169 -18.75 -5.05 -11.18
N GLY A 170 -19.40 -6.12 -10.70
CA GLY A 170 -18.84 -7.05 -9.71
C GLY A 170 -17.55 -7.74 -10.19
N PRO A 171 -17.58 -8.47 -11.31
CA PRO A 171 -16.39 -9.12 -11.86
C PRO A 171 -15.24 -8.13 -12.15
N ALA A 172 -15.57 -6.93 -12.62
CA ALA A 172 -14.60 -5.89 -12.94
C ALA A 172 -13.96 -5.25 -11.69
N ALA A 173 -14.66 -5.25 -10.55
CA ALA A 173 -14.16 -4.73 -9.27
C ALA A 173 -13.13 -5.65 -8.60
N SER A 174 -13.12 -6.95 -8.92
CA SER A 174 -12.08 -7.89 -8.49
C SER A 174 -11.76 -7.81 -6.99
N GLY A 175 -12.78 -7.97 -6.14
CA GLY A 175 -12.66 -7.94 -4.68
C GLY A 175 -12.91 -6.58 -4.02
N ALA A 176 -13.21 -5.53 -4.79
CA ALA A 176 -13.67 -4.25 -4.26
C ALA A 176 -15.19 -4.19 -4.03
N ASP A 177 -15.78 -5.31 -3.61
CA ASP A 177 -17.24 -5.47 -3.43
C ASP A 177 -17.81 -4.50 -2.39
N ILE A 178 -17.02 -4.13 -1.38
CA ILE A 178 -17.44 -3.17 -0.34
C ILE A 178 -17.80 -1.80 -0.94
N VAL A 179 -17.02 -1.33 -1.92
CA VAL A 179 -17.23 -0.03 -2.57
C VAL A 179 -18.50 -0.05 -3.40
N LEU A 180 -18.78 -1.17 -4.08
CA LEU A 180 -20.00 -1.34 -4.86
C LEU A 180 -21.25 -1.51 -3.98
N ALA A 181 -21.13 -2.27 -2.89
CA ALA A 181 -22.22 -2.53 -1.97
C ALA A 181 -22.68 -1.26 -1.23
N GLU A 182 -21.74 -0.35 -0.95
CA GLU A 182 -22.01 0.94 -0.29
C GLU A 182 -22.27 2.09 -1.28
N ALA A 183 -22.23 1.81 -2.59
CA ALA A 183 -22.42 2.83 -3.62
C ALA A 183 -23.84 3.42 -3.55
N ARG A 184 -23.91 4.75 -3.54
CA ARG A 184 -25.19 5.50 -3.50
C ARG A 184 -25.51 6.08 -4.86
N VAL A 185 -26.79 6.00 -5.26
CA VAL A 185 -27.27 6.52 -6.54
C VAL A 185 -28.07 7.79 -6.29
N PHE A 186 -27.87 8.78 -7.15
CA PHE A 186 -28.53 10.08 -7.13
C PHE A 186 -29.04 10.43 -8.52
N ASP A 187 -30.09 11.25 -8.58
CA ASP A 187 -30.65 11.71 -9.85
C ASP A 187 -29.84 12.87 -10.42
N THR A 188 -29.34 13.75 -9.55
CA THR A 188 -28.58 14.94 -9.95
C THR A 188 -27.20 15.02 -9.28
N LEU A 189 -26.26 15.70 -9.96
CA LEU A 189 -24.94 15.94 -9.39
C LEU A 189 -25.03 16.82 -8.13
N ALA A 190 -25.95 17.78 -8.10
CA ALA A 190 -26.18 18.66 -6.95
C ALA A 190 -26.54 17.87 -5.68
N GLU A 191 -27.43 16.87 -5.78
CA GLU A 191 -27.75 15.98 -4.67
C GLU A 191 -26.54 15.14 -4.25
N ALA A 192 -25.81 14.60 -5.23
CA ALA A 192 -24.66 13.74 -4.98
C ALA A 192 -23.47 14.45 -4.32
N VAL A 193 -23.46 15.78 -4.23
CA VAL A 193 -22.39 16.56 -3.57
C VAL A 193 -22.94 17.51 -2.50
N ALA A 194 -24.21 17.38 -2.10
CA ALA A 194 -24.88 18.32 -1.21
C ALA A 194 -24.21 18.48 0.17
N ASP A 195 -23.51 17.44 0.64
CA ASP A 195 -22.76 17.42 1.90
C ASP A 195 -21.26 17.70 1.73
N CYS A 196 -20.80 18.05 0.52
CA CYS A 196 -19.41 18.35 0.21
C CYS A 196 -19.14 19.87 0.26
N THR A 197 -18.13 20.28 1.01
CA THR A 197 -17.68 21.67 1.09
C THR A 197 -16.86 22.08 -0.12
N HIS A 198 -16.13 21.14 -0.75
CA HIS A 198 -15.30 21.41 -1.92
C HIS A 198 -15.48 20.32 -2.99
N ILE A 199 -15.64 20.75 -4.24
CA ILE A 199 -15.96 19.89 -5.38
C ILE A 199 -14.90 20.11 -6.46
N TYR A 200 -14.33 19.03 -6.98
CA TYR A 200 -13.24 19.03 -7.94
C TYR A 200 -13.68 18.32 -9.21
N ALA A 201 -13.91 19.07 -10.30
CA ALA A 201 -14.35 18.52 -11.58
C ALA A 201 -13.15 18.06 -12.42
N THR A 202 -13.11 16.80 -12.80
CA THR A 202 -12.04 16.27 -13.66
C THR A 202 -12.36 16.51 -15.15
N THR A 203 -11.49 17.24 -15.84
CA THR A 203 -11.61 17.43 -17.29
C THR A 203 -10.28 17.86 -17.90
N VAL A 204 -10.07 17.43 -19.15
CA VAL A 204 -8.96 17.85 -20.01
C VAL A 204 -9.39 18.94 -21.01
N ARG A 205 -10.70 19.20 -21.11
CA ARG A 205 -11.28 20.15 -22.07
C ARG A 205 -11.47 21.51 -21.40
N LYS A 206 -11.08 22.59 -22.09
CA LYS A 206 -11.44 23.95 -21.71
C LYS A 206 -12.94 24.15 -21.97
N ARG A 207 -13.77 24.02 -20.94
CA ARG A 207 -15.25 24.05 -21.02
C ARG A 207 -15.85 25.47 -21.05
N GLY A 208 -15.07 26.50 -21.35
CA GLY A 208 -15.54 27.90 -21.37
C GLY A 208 -15.90 28.47 -19.99
N VAL A 209 -15.68 27.72 -18.91
CA VAL A 209 -15.88 28.15 -17.52
C VAL A 209 -14.53 28.57 -16.93
N THR A 210 -14.47 29.78 -16.36
CA THR A 210 -13.27 30.28 -15.70
C THR A 210 -13.24 29.82 -14.24
N LYS A 211 -12.45 28.78 -13.96
CA LYS A 211 -12.22 28.24 -12.61
C LYS A 211 -10.74 27.98 -12.37
N PRO A 212 -10.29 27.93 -11.10
CA PRO A 212 -8.94 27.46 -10.78
C PRO A 212 -8.71 26.07 -11.38
N VAL A 213 -7.57 25.91 -12.06
CA VAL A 213 -7.15 24.64 -12.66
C VAL A 213 -6.00 24.08 -11.87
N LEU A 214 -6.13 22.84 -11.41
CA LEU A 214 -5.18 22.14 -10.56
C LEU A 214 -4.67 20.89 -11.25
N THR A 215 -3.43 20.52 -10.95
CA THR A 215 -2.93 19.16 -11.20
C THR A 215 -3.52 18.19 -10.17
N PRO A 216 -3.51 16.88 -10.43
CA PRO A 216 -3.91 15.87 -9.45
C PRO A 216 -3.18 16.00 -8.10
N GLU A 217 -1.86 16.25 -8.12
CA GLU A 217 -1.07 16.48 -6.90
C GLU A 217 -1.54 17.71 -6.12
N ALA A 218 -1.76 18.84 -6.81
CA ALA A 218 -2.21 20.07 -6.17
C ALA A 218 -3.62 19.91 -5.57
N ALA A 219 -4.53 19.22 -6.29
CA ALA A 219 -5.85 18.89 -5.80
C ALA A 219 -5.80 17.99 -4.56
N ALA A 220 -4.94 16.96 -4.57
CA ALA A 220 -4.72 16.08 -3.43
C ALA A 220 -4.27 16.83 -2.18
N ARG A 221 -3.29 17.75 -2.31
CA ARG A 221 -2.85 18.60 -1.20
C ARG A 221 -3.98 19.49 -0.67
N GLN A 222 -4.78 20.08 -1.56
CA GLN A 222 -5.92 20.88 -1.15
C GLN A 222 -6.98 20.06 -0.43
N VAL A 223 -7.30 18.85 -0.90
CA VAL A 223 -8.24 17.96 -0.22
C VAL A 223 -7.80 17.68 1.22
N HIS A 224 -6.53 17.36 1.46
CA HIS A 224 -6.02 17.14 2.83
C HIS A 224 -6.04 18.40 3.70
N ALA A 225 -5.85 19.57 3.11
CA ALA A 225 -5.86 20.86 3.81
C ALA A 225 -7.27 21.45 4.03
N THR A 226 -8.29 20.93 3.34
CA THR A 226 -9.65 21.46 3.38
C THR A 226 -10.44 20.87 4.55
N ALA A 227 -11.06 21.72 5.36
CA ALA A 227 -12.01 21.27 6.36
C ALA A 227 -13.35 20.87 5.70
N GLY A 228 -13.90 19.73 6.11
CA GLY A 228 -15.16 19.20 5.58
C GLY A 228 -14.97 18.19 4.45
N ARG A 229 -16.09 17.71 3.89
CA ARG A 229 -16.09 16.66 2.87
C ARG A 229 -15.72 17.22 1.51
N CYS A 230 -14.79 16.56 0.82
CA CYS A 230 -14.45 16.87 -0.56
C CYS A 230 -15.04 15.84 -1.53
N ALA A 231 -15.30 16.23 -2.78
CA ALA A 231 -15.70 15.32 -3.85
C ALA A 231 -14.81 15.46 -5.09
N TYR A 232 -14.36 14.33 -5.64
CA TYR A 232 -13.81 14.26 -7.00
C TYR A 232 -14.91 13.79 -7.95
N VAL A 233 -15.19 14.60 -8.98
CA VAL A 233 -16.27 14.37 -9.92
C VAL A 233 -15.69 13.98 -11.28
N PHE A 234 -16.18 12.87 -11.82
CA PHE A 234 -15.75 12.31 -13.10
C PHE A 234 -16.93 12.19 -14.04
N GLY A 235 -16.73 12.55 -15.31
CA GLY A 235 -17.77 12.49 -16.32
C GLY A 235 -17.77 11.18 -17.11
N PRO A 236 -18.71 11.04 -18.06
CA PRO A 236 -18.80 9.89 -18.94
C PRO A 236 -17.55 9.73 -19.81
N GLU A 237 -17.24 8.50 -20.19
CA GLU A 237 -15.98 8.08 -20.83
C GLU A 237 -15.68 8.81 -22.15
N ARG A 238 -16.71 9.08 -22.95
CA ARG A 238 -16.54 9.69 -24.28
C ARG A 238 -16.68 11.20 -24.25
N SER A 239 -17.66 11.70 -23.51
CA SER A 239 -18.05 13.10 -23.54
C SER A 239 -17.38 13.92 -22.45
N GLY A 240 -16.95 13.31 -21.34
CA GLY A 240 -16.53 14.01 -20.12
C GLY A 240 -17.67 14.81 -19.48
N LEU A 241 -17.37 15.54 -18.41
CA LEU A 241 -18.34 16.37 -17.69
C LEU A 241 -18.94 17.46 -18.58
N GLU A 242 -20.23 17.72 -18.45
CA GLU A 242 -20.91 18.82 -19.13
C GLU A 242 -20.49 20.17 -18.52
N THR A 243 -20.79 21.27 -19.23
CA THR A 243 -20.48 22.62 -18.74
C THR A 243 -21.14 22.90 -17.40
N ASP A 244 -22.39 22.46 -17.22
CA ASP A 244 -23.16 22.64 -15.99
C ASP A 244 -22.60 21.80 -14.82
N ASP A 245 -22.09 20.59 -15.10
CA ASP A 245 -21.39 19.78 -14.10
C ASP A 245 -20.12 20.51 -13.61
N VAL A 246 -19.35 21.08 -14.54
CA VAL A 246 -18.14 21.85 -14.22
C VAL A 246 -18.52 23.15 -13.49
N ALA A 247 -19.66 23.75 -13.80
CA ALA A 247 -20.18 24.96 -13.16
C ALA A 247 -20.52 24.74 -11.68
N LEU A 248 -20.81 23.51 -11.24
CA LEU A 248 -21.02 23.19 -9.83
C LEU A 248 -19.71 23.07 -9.02
N ALA A 249 -18.59 22.76 -9.68
CA ALA A 249 -17.32 22.50 -8.98
C ALA A 249 -16.63 23.77 -8.45
N HIS A 250 -15.80 23.67 -7.42
CA HIS A 250 -14.97 24.80 -6.98
C HIS A 250 -13.72 24.96 -7.84
N SER A 251 -13.13 23.82 -8.24
CA SER A 251 -11.90 23.75 -9.02
C SER A 251 -12.01 22.71 -10.13
N ILE A 252 -11.24 22.92 -11.20
CA ILE A 252 -11.02 21.94 -12.25
C ILE A 252 -9.73 21.18 -11.94
N VAL A 253 -9.75 19.86 -12.11
CA VAL A 253 -8.54 19.02 -12.08
C VAL A 253 -8.25 18.55 -13.48
N THR A 254 -7.07 18.91 -13.99
CA THR A 254 -6.59 18.49 -15.31
C THR A 254 -5.35 17.63 -15.13
N VAL A 255 -5.44 16.37 -15.54
CA VAL A 255 -4.30 15.47 -15.59
C VAL A 255 -3.40 15.88 -16.77
N PRO A 256 -2.10 16.16 -16.55
CA PRO A 256 -1.16 16.39 -17.63
C PRO A 256 -0.99 15.10 -18.46
N ILE A 257 -1.47 15.13 -19.70
CA ILE A 257 -1.41 14.00 -20.65
C ILE A 257 -0.93 14.48 -22.01
N ASN A 258 -0.62 13.55 -22.92
CA ASN A 258 -0.24 13.88 -24.28
C ASN A 258 -1.35 14.74 -24.95
N PRO A 259 -1.06 15.97 -25.40
CA PRO A 259 -2.05 16.83 -26.05
C PRO A 259 -2.62 16.22 -27.34
N GLU A 260 -1.87 15.34 -28.01
CA GLU A 260 -2.31 14.65 -29.23
C GLU A 260 -3.25 13.46 -28.93
N PHE A 261 -3.28 12.98 -27.68
CA PHE A 261 -4.12 11.86 -27.26
C PHE A 261 -4.67 12.08 -25.84
N GLY A 262 -5.61 13.02 -25.74
CA GLY A 262 -6.18 13.48 -24.49
C GLY A 262 -7.30 12.61 -23.91
N SER A 263 -7.27 11.29 -24.06
CA SER A 263 -8.38 10.40 -23.67
C SER A 263 -7.95 9.35 -22.65
N LEU A 264 -8.18 9.62 -21.36
CA LEU A 264 -8.00 8.64 -20.29
C LEU A 264 -9.28 7.81 -20.11
N ASN A 265 -9.12 6.51 -19.84
CA ASN A 265 -10.25 5.71 -19.36
C ASN A 265 -10.70 6.21 -17.97
N LEU A 266 -12.00 6.08 -17.68
CA LEU A 266 -12.58 6.54 -16.41
C LEU A 266 -11.85 6.00 -15.17
N ALA A 267 -11.57 4.69 -15.13
CA ALA A 267 -10.86 4.07 -14.02
C ALA A 267 -9.40 4.55 -13.93
N GLN A 268 -8.77 4.91 -15.06
CA GLN A 268 -7.43 5.52 -15.08
C GLN A 268 -7.45 6.96 -14.55
N ALA A 269 -8.51 7.73 -14.80
CA ALA A 269 -8.64 9.05 -14.19
C ALA A 269 -8.82 8.92 -12.65
N VAL A 270 -9.69 7.99 -12.22
CA VAL A 270 -9.92 7.71 -10.79
C VAL A 270 -8.65 7.25 -10.10
N ILE A 271 -7.90 6.31 -10.71
CA ILE A 271 -6.69 5.75 -10.09
C ILE A 271 -5.60 6.82 -9.88
N LEU A 272 -5.46 7.78 -10.80
CA LEU A 272 -4.48 8.85 -10.67
C LEU A 272 -4.80 9.80 -9.51
N LEU A 273 -6.06 10.22 -9.38
CA LEU A 273 -6.47 11.09 -8.28
C LEU A 273 -6.44 10.37 -6.93
N ALA A 274 -6.83 9.09 -6.90
CA ALA A 274 -6.76 8.27 -5.70
C ALA A 274 -5.31 8.04 -5.26
N TYR A 275 -4.41 7.74 -6.19
CA TYR A 275 -2.97 7.61 -5.95
C TYR A 275 -2.37 8.91 -5.39
N GLU A 276 -2.64 10.04 -6.05
CA GLU A 276 -2.14 11.35 -5.63
C GLU A 276 -2.64 11.74 -4.25
N TRP A 277 -3.93 11.52 -3.97
CA TRP A 277 -4.50 11.71 -2.63
C TRP A 277 -3.79 10.85 -1.59
N SER A 278 -3.51 9.58 -1.91
CA SER A 278 -2.93 8.64 -0.97
C SER A 278 -1.50 8.98 -0.53
N LYS A 279 -0.72 9.63 -1.39
CA LYS A 279 0.65 10.08 -1.06
C LYS A 279 0.70 11.11 0.07
N HIS A 280 -0.42 11.77 0.33
CA HIS A 280 -0.54 12.85 1.30
C HIS A 280 -1.30 12.43 2.57
N VAL A 281 -1.76 11.17 2.66
CA VAL A 281 -2.35 10.62 3.88
C VAL A 281 -1.26 10.60 4.97
N PRO A 282 -1.45 11.29 6.11
CA PRO A 282 -0.43 11.33 7.15
C PRO A 282 -0.20 9.93 7.72
N SER A 283 1.07 9.56 7.87
CA SER A 283 1.46 8.31 8.52
C SER A 283 1.13 8.37 10.01
N GLY A 284 0.45 7.35 10.55
CA GLY A 284 0.17 7.24 11.99
C GLY A 284 -1.18 7.82 12.46
N VAL A 285 -2.11 8.11 11.55
CA VAL A 285 -3.48 8.51 11.91
C VAL A 285 -4.33 7.26 12.14
N GLU A 286 -4.94 7.15 13.33
CA GLU A 286 -5.94 6.11 13.61
C GLU A 286 -7.12 6.23 12.64
N GLY A 287 -7.37 5.19 11.85
CA GLY A 287 -8.49 5.13 10.90
C GLY A 287 -8.18 5.57 9.46
N GLY A 288 -6.99 6.10 9.18
CA GLY A 288 -6.50 6.29 7.81
C GLY A 288 -5.80 5.02 7.30
N VAL A 289 -6.11 4.57 6.09
CA VAL A 289 -5.35 3.47 5.46
C VAL A 289 -3.94 3.99 5.16
N ALA A 290 -3.01 3.86 6.10
CA ALA A 290 -1.60 4.07 5.84
C ALA A 290 -1.19 3.02 4.80
N LEU A 291 -1.10 3.43 3.54
CA LEU A 291 -0.70 2.53 2.47
C LEU A 291 0.72 2.03 2.75
N ALA A 292 0.91 0.73 2.58
CA ALA A 292 2.21 0.11 2.76
C ALA A 292 3.22 0.74 1.79
N SER A 293 4.12 1.57 2.34
CA SER A 293 5.33 1.97 1.62
C SER A 293 6.35 0.84 1.74
N PRO A 294 7.18 0.59 0.71
CA PRO A 294 8.27 -0.36 0.84
C PRO A 294 9.11 0.00 2.06
N PRO A 295 9.49 -0.99 2.90
CA PRO A 295 10.28 -0.72 4.08
C PRO A 295 11.56 -0.03 3.63
N LYS A 296 11.78 1.21 4.08
CA LYS A 296 13.12 1.79 4.04
C LYS A 296 13.94 0.98 5.01
N ALA A 297 14.72 0.02 4.51
CA ALA A 297 15.77 -0.56 5.31
C ALA A 297 16.64 0.63 5.77
N PRO A 298 16.84 0.83 7.09
CA PRO A 298 17.72 1.87 7.55
C PRO A 298 19.10 1.55 6.98
N LEU A 299 19.56 2.37 6.04
CA LEU A 299 20.96 2.38 5.65
C LEU A 299 21.73 3.02 6.81
N ASP A 300 22.91 2.48 7.11
CA ASP A 300 23.81 3.12 8.06
C ASP A 300 24.07 4.57 7.60
N PRO A 301 24.05 5.55 8.52
CA PRO A 301 24.32 6.93 8.16
C PRO A 301 25.73 7.05 7.57
N PRO A 302 25.96 8.03 6.67
CA PRO A 302 27.30 8.35 6.21
C PRO A 302 28.24 8.60 7.39
N ALA A 303 29.47 8.11 7.31
CA ALA A 303 30.48 8.38 8.31
C ALA A 303 30.86 9.87 8.34
N ASP A 304 31.43 10.30 9.46
CA ASP A 304 32.02 11.62 9.56
C ASP A 304 33.10 11.83 8.50
N HIS A 305 33.22 13.06 8.00
CA HIS A 305 34.16 13.40 6.94
C HIS A 305 35.63 13.11 7.33
N GLY A 306 35.95 13.15 8.63
CA GLY A 306 37.28 12.80 9.14
C GLY A 306 37.67 11.34 8.89
N GLU A 307 36.72 10.39 8.94
CA GLU A 307 36.97 8.98 8.61
C GLU A 307 37.22 8.81 7.11
N MET A 308 36.48 9.55 6.28
CA MET A 308 36.68 9.55 4.83
C MET A 308 38.05 10.12 4.44
N GLU A 309 38.49 11.21 5.09
CA GLU A 309 39.82 11.78 4.85
C GLU A 309 40.94 10.82 5.27
N GLN A 310 40.79 10.10 6.38
CA GLN A 310 41.75 9.07 6.79
C GLN A 310 41.88 7.96 5.73
N LEU A 311 40.76 7.52 5.17
CA LEU A 311 40.75 6.56 4.08
C LEU A 311 41.40 7.11 2.80
N ILE A 312 41.08 8.34 2.41
CA ILE A 312 41.69 8.98 1.24
C ILE A 312 43.21 9.04 1.42
N GLN A 313 43.70 9.44 2.59
CA GLN A 313 45.14 9.46 2.89
C GLN A 313 45.75 8.06 2.84
N HIS A 314 45.04 7.04 3.30
CA HIS A 314 45.47 5.64 3.17
C HIS A 314 45.64 5.23 1.70
N PHE A 315 44.66 5.51 0.85
CA PHE A 315 44.76 5.24 -0.58
C PHE A 315 45.92 6.01 -1.22
N ILE A 316 46.07 7.29 -0.92
CA ILE A 316 47.15 8.12 -1.48
C ILE A 316 48.50 7.52 -1.13
N ARG A 317 48.75 7.21 0.14
CA ARG A 317 50.02 6.63 0.60
C ARG A 317 50.36 5.34 -0.14
N ASP A 318 49.42 4.40 -0.23
CA ASP A 318 49.70 3.07 -0.79
C ASP A 318 49.74 3.08 -2.33
N LEU A 319 48.94 3.92 -2.98
CA LEU A 319 48.98 4.12 -4.44
C LEU A 319 50.25 4.86 -4.89
N ASP A 320 50.74 5.81 -4.09
CA ASP A 320 51.99 6.52 -4.36
C ASP A 320 53.19 5.57 -4.28
N ALA A 321 53.24 4.73 -3.23
CA ALA A 321 54.24 3.66 -3.12
C ALA A 321 54.17 2.65 -4.29
N ALA A 322 53.01 2.49 -4.92
CA ALA A 322 52.82 1.65 -6.09
C ALA A 322 53.17 2.35 -7.43
N GLY A 323 53.44 3.65 -7.43
CA GLY A 323 53.77 4.45 -8.62
C GLY A 323 52.55 4.90 -9.44
N TYR A 324 51.34 4.88 -8.88
CA TYR A 324 50.10 5.19 -9.61
C TYR A 324 50.00 6.65 -10.10
N PHE A 325 50.64 7.58 -9.39
CA PHE A 325 50.52 9.02 -9.67
C PHE A 325 51.53 9.56 -10.72
N PHE A 326 52.21 8.67 -11.46
CA PHE A 326 53.12 9.05 -12.55
C PHE A 326 52.38 9.14 -13.90
N PRO A 327 52.66 10.14 -14.76
CA PRO A 327 53.65 11.22 -14.62
C PRO A 327 53.21 12.40 -13.73
N ALA A 328 54.19 13.13 -13.19
CA ALA A 328 54.00 14.11 -12.11
C ALA A 328 53.12 15.33 -12.48
N ASP A 329 53.02 15.66 -13.77
CA ASP A 329 52.20 16.76 -14.29
C ASP A 329 50.70 16.52 -14.10
N ARG A 330 50.27 15.26 -13.90
CA ARG A 330 48.86 14.89 -13.73
C ARG A 330 48.47 14.56 -12.30
N THR A 331 49.43 14.46 -11.38
CA THR A 331 49.22 13.99 -10.00
C THR A 331 48.09 14.74 -9.29
N GLU A 332 48.07 16.08 -9.33
CA GLU A 332 47.04 16.87 -8.65
C GLU A 332 45.63 16.63 -9.22
N ALA A 333 45.51 16.43 -10.54
CA ALA A 333 44.21 16.17 -11.16
C ALA A 333 43.70 14.77 -10.77
N THR A 334 44.60 13.78 -10.73
CA THR A 334 44.29 12.41 -10.29
C THR A 334 43.90 12.35 -8.82
N LEU A 335 44.59 13.08 -7.93
CA LEU A 335 44.25 13.17 -6.51
C LEU A 335 42.86 13.79 -6.29
N ARG A 336 42.54 14.88 -7.00
CA ARG A 336 41.21 15.49 -6.97
C ARG A 336 40.12 14.52 -7.45
N THR A 337 40.41 13.76 -8.50
CA THR A 337 39.49 12.75 -9.05
C THR A 337 39.25 11.61 -8.07
N LEU A 338 40.31 11.09 -7.44
CA LEU A 338 40.24 10.05 -6.41
C LEU A 338 39.38 10.51 -5.23
N ARG A 339 39.67 11.71 -4.69
CA ARG A 339 38.88 12.29 -3.60
C ARG A 339 37.41 12.42 -3.98
N THR A 340 37.11 13.02 -5.13
CA THR A 340 35.74 13.22 -5.61
C THR A 340 34.99 11.89 -5.73
N THR A 341 35.66 10.86 -6.26
CA THR A 341 35.10 9.52 -6.42
C THR A 341 34.73 8.90 -5.07
N LEU A 342 35.61 9.01 -4.08
CA LEU A 342 35.40 8.46 -2.73
C LEU A 342 34.37 9.26 -1.92
N THR A 343 34.26 10.58 -2.12
CA THR A 343 33.30 11.41 -1.38
C THR A 343 31.88 11.41 -1.96
N LYS A 344 31.69 11.07 -3.24
CA LYS A 344 30.38 11.12 -3.92
C LYS A 344 29.38 10.07 -3.41
N THR A 345 29.88 8.99 -2.82
CA THR A 345 29.15 7.75 -2.55
C THR A 345 28.50 7.67 -1.17
N GLY A 346 28.79 8.60 -0.26
CA GLY A 346 28.14 8.69 1.07
C GLY A 346 28.36 7.45 1.96
N TRP A 347 29.61 6.96 2.03
CA TRP A 347 29.96 5.71 2.73
C TRP A 347 29.65 5.76 4.23
N SER A 348 29.14 4.64 4.74
CA SER A 348 29.00 4.43 6.18
C SER A 348 30.36 4.18 6.84
N TYR A 349 30.40 4.22 8.17
CA TYR A 349 31.60 3.86 8.93
C TYR A 349 32.08 2.43 8.61
N ASN A 350 31.14 1.50 8.45
CA ASN A 350 31.43 0.11 8.12
C ASN A 350 32.04 -0.04 6.72
N ASP A 351 31.54 0.72 5.74
CA ASP A 351 32.10 0.73 4.38
C ASP A 351 33.53 1.27 4.39
N ILE A 352 33.78 2.40 5.08
CA ILE A 352 35.12 2.97 5.21
C ILE A 352 36.07 1.96 5.86
N ARG A 353 35.66 1.33 6.97
CA ARG A 353 36.46 0.32 7.66
C ARG A 353 36.77 -0.88 6.77
N MET A 354 35.79 -1.37 6.01
CA MET A 354 35.99 -2.45 5.05
C MET A 354 37.02 -2.05 3.97
N MET A 355 36.93 -0.82 3.48
CA MET A 355 37.82 -0.30 2.45
C MET A 355 39.25 -0.08 2.95
N HIS A 356 39.44 0.37 4.19
CA HIS A 356 40.76 0.32 4.85
C HIS A 356 41.33 -1.10 4.85
N GLY A 357 40.51 -2.11 5.19
CA GLY A 357 40.91 -3.52 5.16
C GLY A 357 41.33 -4.01 3.78
N ILE A 358 40.60 -3.62 2.73
CA ILE A 358 40.93 -3.93 1.33
C ILE A 358 42.30 -3.33 0.96
N VAL A 359 42.50 -2.03 1.20
CA VAL A 359 43.77 -1.34 0.86
C VAL A 359 44.95 -1.97 1.60
N THR A 360 44.80 -2.23 2.90
CA THR A 360 45.83 -2.91 3.70
C THR A 360 46.16 -4.30 3.16
N THR A 361 45.17 -5.06 2.71
CA THR A 361 45.38 -6.41 2.17
C THR A 361 46.12 -6.37 0.84
N LEU A 362 45.72 -5.46 -0.06
CA LEU A 362 46.40 -5.25 -1.35
C LEU A 362 47.86 -4.77 -1.16
N GLY A 363 48.11 -3.92 -0.16
CA GLY A 363 49.46 -3.45 0.17
C GLY A 363 50.40 -4.54 0.72
N ARG A 364 49.88 -5.61 1.33
CA ARG A 364 50.69 -6.70 1.91
C ARG A 364 51.34 -7.63 0.89
N ALA A 365 50.80 -7.74 -0.33
CA ALA A 365 51.24 -8.71 -1.34
C ALA A 365 52.60 -8.39 -2.02
N ARG A 366 53.28 -7.29 -1.67
CA ARG A 366 54.60 -6.91 -2.25
C ARG A 366 55.82 -7.11 -1.33
N LYS A 367 55.65 -7.68 -0.13
CA LYS A 367 56.78 -8.04 0.74
C LYS A 367 57.11 -9.54 0.65
N SER A 368 57.79 -9.94 -0.43
CA SER A 368 58.72 -11.09 -0.58
C SER A 368 58.52 -11.84 -1.91
N ALA A 369 59.28 -11.45 -2.92
CA ALA A 369 59.89 -12.42 -3.83
C ALA A 369 61.41 -12.23 -3.66
N PRO A 370 62.20 -13.27 -3.30
CA PRO A 370 63.66 -13.15 -3.30
C PRO A 370 64.14 -12.93 -4.74
N PRO A 371 65.26 -12.23 -4.96
CA PRO A 371 65.84 -12.12 -6.29
C PRO A 371 66.20 -13.53 -6.81
N PRO A 372 66.11 -13.79 -8.13
CA PRO A 372 66.59 -15.04 -8.70
C PRO A 372 68.10 -15.13 -8.49
N ASP A 373 68.55 -16.22 -7.87
CA ASP A 373 69.97 -16.52 -7.68
C ASP A 373 70.70 -16.51 -9.04
N GLU A 374 71.74 -15.68 -9.16
CA GLU A 374 72.73 -15.78 -10.22
C GLU A 374 73.52 -17.08 -10.04
N VAL A 375 73.39 -18.00 -11.01
CA VAL A 375 74.37 -19.05 -11.31
C VAL A 375 74.61 -19.08 -12.81
#